data_AF-A0AAW2S0S5-F1
#
_entry.id   AF-A0AAW2S0S5-F1
#
_cell.length_a   1.000
_cell.length_b   1.000
_cell.length_c   1.000
_cell.angle_alpha   90.00
_cell.angle_beta   90.00
_cell.angle_gamma   90.00
#
_symmetry.space_group_name_H-M   'P 1'
#
loop_
_entity.id
_entity.type
_entity.pdbx_description
1 polymer ?
#
loop_
_entity_poly.entity_id
_entity_poly.type
_entity_poly.pdbx_seq_one_letter_code
_entity_poly.pdbx_strand_id
1 'polypeptide(L)'
;MGSLPQGDYSAHESNKLQDQHIKMLQEVVDGSFLSHALVRSYKRSFNGFAASLTYQEQQRLDSFSEVVSVFPSRTLWPQTTRSWDYMGLKENVNPNPNTGSDIVIGVLDSGIWPESESFSDKGFGPIPAKWKGVCNGGKNFPCNKKLVGLVSTPPGSLMVILPGILTVMELIPPQQQPETM
;
A
#
# COMPACT_ATOMS: atom_id res chain seq x y z
N MET A 1 10.32 8.81 -5.66
CA MET A 1 9.78 7.59 -5.02
C MET A 1 10.82 7.13 -4.01
N GLY A 2 10.43 6.90 -2.76
CA GLY A 2 11.36 6.51 -1.70
C GLY A 2 12.15 5.25 -2.09
N SER A 3 13.42 5.22 -1.72
CA SER A 3 14.28 4.05 -1.88
C SER A 3 13.69 2.85 -1.15
N LEU A 4 13.83 1.64 -1.73
CA LEU A 4 13.56 0.40 -1.03
C LEU A 4 14.37 0.40 0.29
N PRO A 5 13.76 0.10 1.44
CA PRO A 5 14.51 -0.01 2.69
C PRO A 5 15.62 -1.05 2.50
N GLN A 6 16.87 -0.62 2.67
CA GLN A 6 18.05 -1.48 2.63
C GLN A 6 18.21 -2.17 3.99
N GLY A 7 18.35 -3.49 4.00
CA GLY A 7 18.54 -4.29 5.22
C GLY A 7 17.33 -5.14 5.60
N ASP A 8 17.56 -6.07 6.52
CA ASP A 8 16.50 -6.89 7.08
C ASP A 8 15.61 -6.02 7.99
N TYR A 9 14.30 -6.14 7.82
CA TYR A 9 13.32 -5.44 8.65
C TYR A 9 13.47 -5.88 10.11
N SER A 10 13.96 -4.98 10.97
CA SER A 10 14.05 -5.23 12.40
C SER A 10 12.69 -4.97 13.07
N ALA A 11 12.16 -6.00 13.74
CA ALA A 11 10.94 -5.86 14.53
C ALA A 11 11.06 -4.74 15.58
N HIS A 12 12.26 -4.55 16.13
CA HIS A 12 12.57 -3.51 17.10
C HIS A 12 12.44 -2.10 16.50
N GLU A 13 13.00 -1.86 15.31
CA GLU A 13 12.89 -0.56 14.63
C GLU A 13 11.44 -0.27 14.23
N SER A 14 10.71 -1.27 13.77
CA SER A 14 9.28 -1.17 13.50
C SER A 14 8.46 -0.76 14.72
N ASN A 15 8.75 -1.35 15.88
CA ASN A 15 8.03 -1.01 17.10
C ASN A 15 8.36 0.41 17.53
N LYS A 16 9.63 0.81 17.46
CA LYS A 16 10.07 2.18 17.74
C LYS A 16 9.37 3.22 16.85
N LEU A 17 9.27 2.98 15.54
CA LEU A 17 8.56 3.87 14.61
C LEU A 17 7.06 3.95 14.95
N GLN A 18 6.45 2.82 15.34
CA GLN A 18 5.06 2.83 15.77
C GLN A 18 4.84 3.65 17.04
N ASP A 19 5.73 3.53 18.02
CA ASP A 19 5.66 4.30 19.26
C ASP A 19 5.83 5.80 18.99
N GLN A 20 6.69 6.19 18.04
CA GLN A 20 6.82 7.57 17.59
C GLN A 20 5.53 8.11 16.96
N HIS A 21 4.86 7.33 16.10
CA HIS A 21 3.57 7.72 15.54
C HIS A 21 2.50 7.91 16.62
N ILE A 22 2.43 6.99 17.59
CA ILE A 22 1.48 7.08 18.70
C ILE A 22 1.76 8.32 19.56
N LYS A 23 3.05 8.61 19.82
CA LYS A 23 3.45 9.79 20.59
C LYS A 23 3.07 11.09 19.89
N MET A 24 3.29 11.21 18.58
CA MET A 24 2.84 12.40 17.84
C MET A 24 1.32 12.56 17.89
N LEU A 25 0.57 11.46 17.78
CA LEU A 25 -0.88 11.48 17.84
C LEU A 25 -1.41 11.86 19.24
N GLN A 26 -0.71 11.45 20.29
CA GLN A 26 -0.99 11.79 21.70
C GLN A 26 -0.97 13.29 21.99
N GLU A 27 -0.13 14.05 21.28
CA GLU A 27 -0.03 15.50 21.49
C GLU A 27 -1.21 16.27 20.87
N VAL A 28 -1.93 15.68 19.93
CA VAL A 28 -3.01 16.35 19.19
C VAL A 28 -4.39 15.81 19.53
N VAL A 29 -4.52 14.53 19.85
CA VAL A 29 -5.81 13.87 20.15
C VAL A 29 -5.97 13.64 21.65
N ASP A 30 -7.19 13.83 22.15
CA ASP A 30 -7.56 13.50 23.53
C ASP A 30 -7.27 12.03 23.87
N GLY A 31 -6.71 11.80 25.05
CA GLY A 31 -6.25 10.48 25.51
C GLY A 31 -7.28 9.35 25.41
N SER A 32 -8.57 9.68 25.55
CA SER A 32 -9.68 8.71 25.43
C SER A 32 -9.93 8.23 23.99
N PHE A 33 -9.47 8.94 22.98
CA PHE A 33 -9.73 8.64 21.56
C PHE A 33 -8.52 8.08 20.81
N LEU A 34 -7.34 8.04 21.44
CA LEU A 34 -6.09 7.65 20.77
C LEU A 34 -6.13 6.27 20.11
N SER A 35 -6.71 5.28 20.79
CA SER A 35 -6.83 3.92 20.27
C SER A 35 -7.74 3.82 19.05
N HIS A 36 -8.63 4.80 18.84
CA HIS A 36 -9.54 4.89 17.70
C HIS A 36 -9.01 5.85 16.62
N ALA A 37 -8.16 6.80 16.98
CA ALA A 37 -7.61 7.78 16.08
C ALA A 37 -6.56 7.16 15.14
N LEU A 38 -5.70 6.25 15.61
CA LEU A 38 -4.71 5.61 14.75
C LEU A 38 -5.34 4.51 13.88
N VAL A 39 -5.44 4.77 12.57
CA VAL A 39 -5.97 3.80 11.60
C VAL A 39 -4.87 2.85 11.12
N ARG A 40 -3.70 3.40 10.77
CA ARG A 40 -2.59 2.60 10.26
C ARG A 40 -1.24 3.27 10.49
N SER A 41 -0.24 2.49 10.88
CA SER A 41 1.16 2.91 10.93
C SER A 41 1.94 2.29 9.76
N TYR A 42 2.60 3.13 8.96
CA TYR A 42 3.43 2.76 7.81
C TYR A 42 4.91 2.89 8.20
N LYS A 43 5.65 1.78 8.09
CA LYS A 43 6.97 1.63 8.73
C LYS A 43 8.05 1.08 7.80
N ARG A 44 7.72 0.91 6.52
CA ARG A 44 8.56 0.17 5.57
C ARG A 44 8.91 0.99 4.35
N SER A 45 7.92 1.26 3.49
CA SER A 45 8.16 2.00 2.25
C SER A 45 8.22 3.52 2.47
N PHE A 46 7.64 4.00 3.55
CA PHE A 46 7.70 5.39 4.02
C PHE A 46 7.41 5.40 5.52
N ASN A 47 7.87 6.46 6.19
CA ASN A 47 7.54 6.76 7.58
C ASN A 47 6.26 7.59 7.61
N GLY A 48 5.27 7.21 8.42
CA GLY A 48 4.02 7.93 8.48
C GLY A 48 2.84 7.08 8.93
N PHE A 49 1.68 7.72 9.05
CA PHE A 49 0.48 7.07 9.57
C PHE A 49 -0.80 7.66 8.99
N ALA A 50 -1.86 6.85 8.97
CA ALA A 50 -3.21 7.31 8.72
C ALA A 50 -3.93 7.41 10.06
N ALA A 51 -4.60 8.55 10.28
CA ALA A 51 -5.37 8.81 11.48
C ALA A 51 -6.72 9.46 11.19
N SER A 52 -7.73 9.15 12.01
CA SER A 52 -9.02 9.84 12.02
C SER A 52 -8.89 11.07 12.91
N LEU A 53 -8.97 12.26 12.32
CA LEU A 53 -8.70 13.52 12.99
C LEU A 53 -9.75 14.57 12.63
N THR A 54 -10.08 15.42 13.59
CA THR A 54 -10.81 16.66 13.32
C THR A 54 -9.91 17.65 12.56
N TYR A 55 -10.52 18.65 11.95
CA TYR A 55 -9.79 19.71 11.25
C TYR A 55 -8.81 20.45 12.18
N GLN A 56 -9.18 20.69 13.44
CA GLN A 56 -8.31 21.38 14.38
C GLN A 56 -7.10 20.52 14.79
N GLU A 57 -7.30 19.23 15.03
CA GLU A 57 -6.22 18.29 15.35
C GLU A 57 -5.27 18.13 14.15
N GLN A 58 -5.80 18.08 12.92
CA GLN A 58 -5.00 18.09 11.70
C GLN A 58 -4.08 19.31 11.63
N GLN A 59 -4.63 20.51 11.84
CA GLN A 59 -3.84 21.74 11.75
C GLN A 59 -2.72 21.78 12.81
N ARG A 60 -2.99 21.28 14.02
CA ARG A 60 -1.94 21.15 15.05
C ARG A 60 -0.87 20.17 14.60
N LEU A 61 -1.25 19.03 14.05
CA LEU A 61 -0.31 18.01 13.59
C LEU A 61 0.56 18.49 12.41
N ASP A 62 -0.02 19.27 11.49
CA ASP A 62 0.70 19.87 10.35
C ASP A 62 1.71 20.96 10.80
N SER A 63 1.60 21.45 12.02
CA SER A 63 2.55 22.42 12.60
C SER A 63 3.81 21.77 13.20
N PHE A 64 3.87 20.44 13.30
CA PHE A 64 5.01 19.74 13.88
C PHE A 64 6.19 19.77 12.90
N SER A 65 7.38 20.08 13.40
CA SER A 65 8.59 20.16 12.57
C SER A 65 8.99 18.84 11.92
N GLU A 66 8.56 17.73 12.52
CA GLU A 66 8.77 16.36 12.09
C GLU A 66 7.78 15.94 10.99
N VAL A 67 6.72 16.71 10.76
CA VAL A 67 5.67 16.39 9.79
C VAL A 67 5.92 17.13 8.49
N VAL A 68 6.11 16.37 7.41
CA VAL A 68 6.36 16.95 6.08
C VAL A 68 5.08 17.41 5.39
N SER A 69 4.03 16.59 5.46
CA SER A 69 2.76 16.94 4.84
C SER A 69 1.62 16.13 5.43
N VAL A 70 0.46 16.78 5.47
CA VAL A 70 -0.77 16.21 5.99
C VAL A 70 -1.88 16.44 4.96
N PHE A 71 -2.49 15.36 4.46
CA PHE A 71 -3.51 15.48 3.42
C PHE A 71 -4.78 14.68 3.75
N PRO A 72 -5.96 15.23 3.45
CA PRO A 72 -7.22 14.51 3.57
C PRO A 72 -7.21 13.40 2.54
N SER A 73 -7.58 12.22 2.97
CA SER A 73 -7.66 11.13 2.03
C SER A 73 -8.96 11.17 1.23
N ARG A 74 -8.92 10.51 0.08
CA ARG A 74 -9.90 10.63 -1.00
C ARG A 74 -10.28 9.24 -1.49
N THR A 75 -11.58 9.05 -1.71
CA THR A 75 -12.08 7.88 -2.44
C THR A 75 -11.76 8.02 -3.92
N LEU A 76 -11.11 7.02 -4.48
CA LEU A 76 -10.87 6.92 -5.91
C LEU A 76 -11.87 5.93 -6.52
N TRP A 77 -12.35 6.24 -7.72
CA TRP A 77 -13.30 5.42 -8.46
C TRP A 77 -12.61 4.73 -9.63
N PRO A 78 -12.90 3.44 -9.92
CA PRO A 78 -12.38 2.77 -11.11
C PRO A 78 -12.68 3.56 -12.38
N GLN A 79 -11.68 3.73 -13.25
CA GLN A 79 -11.77 4.59 -14.45
C GLN A 79 -11.86 3.80 -15.77
N THR A 80 -11.98 2.47 -15.74
CA THR A 80 -11.84 1.65 -16.95
C THR A 80 -13.16 1.01 -17.38
N THR A 81 -13.60 1.30 -18.60
CA THR A 81 -14.83 0.69 -19.17
C THR A 81 -14.63 -0.09 -20.48
N ARG A 82 -13.48 0.03 -21.20
CA ARG A 82 -13.12 -0.75 -22.42
C ARG A 82 -11.74 -0.32 -22.96
N SER A 83 -10.65 -1.02 -22.60
CA SER A 83 -9.29 -0.54 -22.93
C SER A 83 -8.65 -1.22 -24.16
N TRP A 84 -8.97 -2.48 -24.47
CA TRP A 84 -8.26 -3.25 -25.50
C TRP A 84 -8.50 -2.73 -26.93
N ASP A 85 -9.76 -2.54 -27.31
CA ASP A 85 -10.13 -1.97 -28.62
C ASP A 85 -9.60 -0.55 -28.79
N TYR A 86 -9.65 0.25 -27.70
CA TYR A 86 -9.14 1.62 -27.67
C TYR A 86 -7.63 1.67 -27.91
N MET A 87 -6.88 0.72 -27.34
CA MET A 87 -5.42 0.61 -27.53
C MET A 87 -5.03 -0.08 -28.85
N GLY A 88 -6.00 -0.53 -29.66
CA GLY A 88 -5.74 -1.22 -30.93
C GLY A 88 -5.09 -2.60 -30.77
N LEU A 89 -5.17 -3.20 -29.57
CA LEU A 89 -4.61 -4.52 -29.29
C LEU A 89 -5.58 -5.60 -29.78
N LYS A 90 -5.25 -6.19 -30.94
CA LYS A 90 -6.00 -7.30 -31.54
C LYS A 90 -5.55 -8.63 -30.93
N GLU A 91 -6.44 -9.63 -30.89
CA GLU A 91 -6.15 -10.97 -30.34
C GLU A 91 -4.94 -11.68 -31.00
N ASN A 92 -4.55 -11.27 -32.21
CA ASN A 92 -3.53 -11.93 -33.03
C ASN A 92 -2.09 -11.44 -32.77
N VAL A 93 -1.80 -10.88 -31.60
CA VAL A 93 -0.41 -10.57 -31.23
C VAL A 93 0.29 -11.89 -30.92
N ASN A 94 1.26 -12.30 -31.75
CA ASN A 94 2.15 -13.42 -31.44
C ASN A 94 3.05 -13.03 -30.26
N PRO A 95 2.76 -13.49 -29.04
CA PRO A 95 3.62 -13.19 -27.92
C PRO A 95 4.86 -14.07 -28.07
N ASN A 96 6.06 -13.52 -27.82
CA ASN A 96 7.23 -14.36 -27.67
C ASN A 96 6.96 -15.29 -26.45
N PRO A 97 6.97 -16.63 -26.63
CA PRO A 97 6.55 -17.59 -25.60
C PRO A 97 7.39 -17.52 -24.31
N ASN A 98 8.59 -16.91 -24.38
CA ASN A 98 9.46 -16.69 -23.23
C ASN A 98 9.23 -15.34 -22.53
N THR A 99 8.23 -14.56 -22.95
CA THR A 99 7.99 -13.20 -22.43
C THR A 99 6.86 -13.20 -21.42
N GLY A 100 7.15 -12.74 -20.19
CA GLY A 100 6.13 -12.45 -19.18
C GLY A 100 5.83 -13.54 -18.15
N SER A 101 6.31 -14.78 -18.33
CA SER A 101 6.08 -15.87 -17.37
C SER A 101 6.74 -15.66 -16.00
N ASP A 102 7.80 -14.84 -15.93
CA ASP A 102 8.51 -14.46 -14.70
C ASP A 102 8.19 -13.03 -14.23
N ILE A 103 7.10 -12.43 -14.73
CA ILE A 103 6.65 -11.10 -14.34
C ILE A 103 5.41 -11.24 -13.46
N VAL A 104 5.45 -10.62 -12.28
CA VAL A 104 4.27 -10.51 -11.40
C VAL A 104 3.73 -9.08 -11.51
N ILE A 105 2.46 -8.97 -11.90
CA ILE A 105 1.75 -7.69 -12.01
C ILE A 105 0.90 -7.52 -10.75
N GLY A 106 1.20 -6.49 -9.95
CA GLY A 106 0.38 -6.09 -8.82
C GLY A 106 -0.80 -5.24 -9.29
N VAL A 107 -2.01 -5.63 -8.93
CA VAL A 107 -3.25 -4.92 -9.27
C VAL A 107 -3.92 -4.46 -7.98
N LEU A 108 -4.16 -3.14 -7.87
CA LEU A 108 -4.92 -2.55 -6.77
C LEU A 108 -6.33 -2.23 -7.28
N ASP A 109 -7.28 -3.10 -6.98
CA ASP A 109 -8.67 -3.01 -7.44
C ASP A 109 -9.64 -3.28 -6.28
N SER A 110 -10.92 -3.19 -6.58
CA SER A 110 -12.08 -3.52 -5.75
C SER A 110 -12.20 -5.00 -5.37
N GLY A 111 -11.44 -5.89 -6.00
CA GLY A 111 -11.42 -7.31 -5.67
C GLY A 111 -11.04 -8.17 -6.87
N ILE A 112 -11.33 -9.47 -6.74
CA ILE A 112 -11.09 -10.47 -7.78
C ILE A 112 -12.11 -11.59 -7.67
N TRP A 113 -12.39 -12.26 -8.79
CA TRP A 113 -13.22 -13.47 -8.87
C TRP A 113 -12.36 -14.68 -9.24
N PRO A 114 -11.74 -15.39 -8.28
CA PRO A 114 -10.72 -16.41 -8.54
C PRO A 114 -11.21 -17.58 -9.40
N GLU A 115 -12.50 -17.88 -9.36
CA GLU A 115 -13.13 -19.01 -10.06
C GLU A 115 -13.29 -18.76 -11.57
N SER A 116 -13.01 -17.53 -12.04
CA SER A 116 -13.08 -17.21 -13.46
C SER A 116 -12.03 -17.99 -14.24
N GLU A 117 -12.39 -18.49 -15.42
CA GLU A 117 -11.46 -19.19 -16.32
C GLU A 117 -10.25 -18.32 -16.71
N SER A 118 -10.40 -16.99 -16.68
CA SER A 118 -9.30 -16.03 -16.91
C SER A 118 -8.14 -16.18 -15.91
N PHE A 119 -8.40 -16.80 -14.75
CA PHE A 119 -7.42 -17.06 -13.70
C PHE A 119 -7.04 -18.53 -13.56
N SER A 120 -7.38 -19.36 -14.56
CA SER A 120 -6.88 -20.73 -14.64
C SER A 120 -5.36 -20.75 -14.71
N ASP A 121 -4.75 -21.68 -13.98
CA ASP A 121 -3.30 -21.89 -13.96
C ASP A 121 -2.83 -23.01 -14.91
N LYS A 122 -3.72 -23.47 -15.79
CA LYS A 122 -3.39 -24.45 -16.83
C LYS A 122 -2.33 -23.86 -17.77
N GLY A 123 -1.23 -24.60 -17.96
CA GLY A 123 -0.10 -24.15 -18.78
C GLY A 123 0.90 -23.22 -18.07
N PHE A 124 0.66 -22.85 -16.81
CA PHE A 124 1.61 -22.04 -16.03
C PHE A 124 2.72 -22.91 -15.41
N GLY A 125 3.96 -22.41 -15.49
CA GLY A 125 5.13 -22.93 -14.77
C GLY A 125 5.09 -22.65 -13.27
N PRO A 126 6.15 -22.97 -12.53
CA PRO A 126 6.23 -22.68 -11.09
C PRO A 126 6.18 -21.16 -10.84
N ILE A 127 5.71 -20.79 -9.65
CA ILE A 127 5.73 -19.39 -9.19
C ILE A 127 7.19 -18.90 -9.18
N PRO A 128 7.48 -17.68 -9.70
CA PRO A 128 8.80 -17.07 -9.65
C PRO A 128 9.47 -17.18 -8.28
N ALA A 129 10.69 -17.72 -8.22
CA ALA A 129 11.41 -17.92 -6.95
C ALA A 129 11.68 -16.60 -6.18
N LYS A 130 11.71 -15.47 -6.91
CA LYS A 130 11.84 -14.12 -6.36
C LYS A 130 10.56 -13.60 -5.68
N TRP A 131 9.41 -14.24 -5.92
CA TRP A 131 8.13 -13.82 -5.34
C TRP A 131 8.09 -14.12 -3.84
N LYS A 132 7.86 -13.07 -3.04
CA LYS A 132 7.76 -13.16 -1.56
C LYS A 132 6.39 -12.69 -1.05
N GLY A 133 5.41 -12.57 -1.93
CA GLY A 133 4.06 -12.17 -1.54
C GLY A 133 3.31 -13.29 -0.82
N VAL A 134 2.20 -12.93 -0.19
CA VAL A 134 1.37 -13.86 0.57
C VAL A 134 0.02 -14.05 -0.10
N CYS A 135 -0.57 -15.23 0.12
CA CYS A 135 -1.97 -15.47 -0.20
C CYS A 135 -2.80 -15.46 1.08
N ASN A 136 -3.50 -14.36 1.32
CA ASN A 136 -4.35 -14.16 2.49
C ASN A 136 -5.81 -13.88 2.08
N GLY A 137 -6.33 -14.68 1.15
CA GLY A 137 -7.74 -14.66 0.75
C GLY A 137 -8.67 -15.48 1.64
N GLY A 138 -8.11 -16.26 2.58
CA GLY A 138 -8.88 -17.25 3.34
C GLY A 138 -9.30 -18.46 2.50
N LYS A 139 -10.15 -19.32 3.07
CA LYS A 139 -10.57 -20.59 2.43
C LYS A 139 -11.36 -20.39 1.12
N ASN A 140 -12.02 -19.24 0.98
CA ASN A 140 -12.90 -18.97 -0.16
C ASN A 140 -12.15 -18.32 -1.34
N PHE A 141 -10.89 -17.92 -1.17
CA PHE A 141 -10.12 -17.26 -2.23
C PHE A 141 -8.71 -17.87 -2.33
N PRO A 142 -8.58 -19.09 -2.84
CA PRO A 142 -7.29 -19.77 -2.96
C PRO A 142 -6.43 -19.16 -4.07
N CYS A 143 -5.13 -19.03 -3.81
CA CYS A 143 -4.13 -18.70 -4.82
C CYS A 143 -3.71 -19.95 -5.61
N ASN A 144 -3.22 -19.74 -6.83
CA ASN A 144 -2.70 -20.78 -7.71
C ASN A 144 -1.46 -20.25 -8.47
N LYS A 145 -0.99 -20.93 -9.52
CA LYS A 145 0.20 -20.47 -10.26
C LYS A 145 -0.05 -19.25 -11.16
N LYS A 146 -1.31 -18.87 -11.37
CA LYS A 146 -1.73 -17.65 -12.08
C LYS A 146 -1.96 -16.48 -11.11
N LEU A 147 -2.72 -16.72 -10.05
CA LEU A 147 -2.96 -15.81 -8.93
C LEU A 147 -2.00 -16.14 -7.80
N VAL A 148 -0.79 -15.60 -7.88
CA VAL A 148 0.31 -15.98 -6.97
C VAL A 148 0.29 -15.26 -5.62
N GLY A 149 -0.57 -14.27 -5.45
CA GLY A 149 -0.81 -13.61 -4.17
C GLY A 149 -2.09 -12.80 -4.17
N LEU A 150 -2.67 -12.69 -2.98
CA LEU A 150 -3.92 -12.00 -2.74
C LEU A 150 -3.88 -11.44 -1.33
N VAL A 151 -4.15 -10.15 -1.19
CA VAL A 151 -4.29 -9.52 0.12
C VAL A 151 -5.61 -8.79 0.10
N SER A 152 -6.62 -9.38 0.74
CA SER A 152 -7.84 -8.66 1.05
C SER A 152 -7.61 -7.88 2.33
N THR A 153 -7.69 -6.56 2.23
CA THR A 153 -7.85 -5.71 3.40
C THR A 153 -9.35 -5.64 3.70
N PRO A 154 -9.79 -5.84 4.96
CA PRO A 154 -11.16 -5.58 5.34
C PRO A 154 -11.64 -4.22 4.81
N PRO A 155 -12.94 -4.05 4.52
CA PRO A 155 -13.51 -2.71 4.35
C PRO A 155 -13.03 -1.84 5.51
N GLY A 156 -12.20 -0.83 5.22
CA GLY A 156 -11.52 0.01 6.23
C GLY A 156 -10.01 -0.22 6.43
N SER A 157 -9.35 -1.13 5.70
CA SER A 157 -7.90 -1.39 5.80
C SER A 157 -7.10 -1.25 4.49
N LEU A 158 -7.75 -0.98 3.35
CA LEU A 158 -7.16 -0.15 2.29
C LEU A 158 -7.63 1.28 2.51
N MET A 159 -7.08 2.23 1.77
CA MET A 159 -7.47 3.64 1.69
C MET A 159 -8.97 3.83 1.32
N VAL A 160 -9.88 3.36 2.17
CA VAL A 160 -11.30 3.68 2.20
C VAL A 160 -11.42 4.66 3.34
N ILE A 161 -11.25 5.92 2.98
CA ILE A 161 -11.35 7.01 3.91
C ILE A 161 -12.80 7.40 4.02
N LEU A 162 -13.35 7.08 5.19
CA LEU A 162 -14.50 7.80 5.72
C LEU A 162 -14.18 9.29 5.61
N PRO A 163 -15.13 10.14 5.19
CA PRO A 163 -14.91 11.59 5.22
C PRO A 163 -14.40 11.99 6.62
N GLY A 164 -13.14 12.44 6.71
CA GLY A 164 -12.46 12.77 7.97
C GLY A 164 -11.16 12.01 8.29
N ILE A 165 -10.72 11.02 7.49
CA ILE A 165 -9.43 10.34 7.74
C ILE A 165 -8.31 11.00 6.94
N LEU A 166 -7.21 11.26 7.63
CA LEU A 166 -6.06 12.04 7.21
C LEU A 166 -4.84 11.14 7.09
N THR A 167 -4.06 11.28 6.02
CA THR A 167 -2.80 10.56 5.86
C THR A 167 -1.65 11.54 6.08
N VAL A 168 -0.78 11.21 7.03
CA VAL A 168 0.45 11.93 7.35
C VAL A 168 1.59 11.17 6.68
N MET A 169 2.25 11.79 5.71
CA MET A 169 3.47 11.25 5.11
C MET A 169 4.65 12.07 5.63
N GLU A 170 5.55 11.39 6.34
CA GLU A 170 6.88 11.92 6.67
C GLU A 170 7.84 11.44 5.57
N LEU A 171 8.27 12.37 4.72
CA LEU A 171 9.36 12.11 3.80
C LEU A 171 10.65 12.33 4.58
N ILE A 172 11.43 11.27 4.76
CA ILE A 172 12.80 11.34 5.28
C ILE A 172 13.54 12.45 4.52
N PRO A 173 14.07 13.48 5.20
CA PRO A 173 14.85 14.50 4.51
C PRO A 173 16.11 13.86 3.90
N PRO A 174 16.52 14.24 2.68
CA PRO A 174 17.76 13.76 2.12
C PRO A 174 18.91 14.15 3.06
N GLN A 175 19.70 13.15 3.46
CA GLN A 175 20.97 13.37 4.15
C GLN A 175 21.81 14.32 3.28
N GLN A 176 22.04 15.54 3.76
CA GLN A 176 23.02 16.44 3.19
C GLN A 176 24.40 15.81 3.36
N GLN A 177 25.00 15.35 2.26
CA GLN A 177 26.43 15.10 2.23
C GLN A 177 27.16 16.45 2.29
N PRO A 178 28.25 16.58 3.06
CA PRO A 178 29.05 17.79 3.07
C PRO A 178 29.76 17.96 1.71
N GLU A 179 29.64 19.14 1.13
CA GLU A 179 30.50 19.57 0.02
C GLU A 179 31.92 19.71 0.56
N THR A 180 32.82 18.81 0.15
CA THR A 180 34.25 19.05 0.22
C THR A 180 34.65 19.94 -0.96
N MET A 181 35.32 21.05 -0.60
CA MET A 181 36.00 22.01 -1.46
C MET A 181 37.10 21.36 -2.31
#